data_AF-A0A0L8GUY5-F1
#
_entry.id   AF-A0A0L8GUY5-F1
#
_cell.length_a   1.000
_cell.length_b   1.000
_cell.length_c   1.000
_cell.angle_alpha   90.00
_cell.angle_beta   90.00
_cell.angle_gamma   90.00
#
_symmetry.space_group_name_H-M   'P 1'
#
loop_
_entity.id
_entity.type
_entity.pdbx_description
1 polymer ?
#
loop_
_entity_poly.entity_id
_entity_poly.type
_entity_poly.pdbx_seq_one_letter_code
_entity_poly.pdbx_strand_id
1 'polypeptide(L)'
;GKIYECLKSSFLRRFVHQLSLSKNIRAHLYNDLLAEEFSHQLLQIGNSTLPLNNILQQHVLQCGHMVSILAELKEKVFPTLHDNLKNITWFAERAILAPRNDV
;
A
#
# COMPACT_ATOMS: atom_id res chain seq x y z
N GLY A 1 4.49 8.25 -12.98
CA GLY A 1 4.00 7.27 -13.96
C GLY A 1 4.68 7.39 -15.31
N LYS A 2 4.42 8.46 -16.08
CA LYS A 2 4.77 8.51 -17.52
C LYS A 2 6.27 8.47 -17.87
N ILE A 3 7.14 9.17 -17.13
CA ILE A 3 8.57 9.30 -17.50
C ILE A 3 9.33 7.98 -17.34
N TYR A 4 9.07 7.23 -16.27
CA TYR A 4 9.76 5.96 -16.00
C TYR A 4 9.40 4.87 -17.03
N GLU A 5 8.12 4.81 -17.43
CA GLU A 5 7.69 3.88 -18.49
C GLU A 5 8.31 4.22 -19.84
N CYS A 6 8.40 5.51 -20.20
CA CYS A 6 9.09 5.95 -21.41
C CYS A 6 10.59 5.60 -21.40
N LEU A 7 11.26 5.71 -20.25
CA LEU A 7 12.67 5.35 -20.12
C LEU A 7 12.87 3.84 -20.21
N LYS A 8 11.99 3.04 -19.60
CA LYS A 8 12.00 1.57 -19.67
C LYS A 8 11.88 1.03 -21.09
N SER A 9 11.14 1.71 -21.96
CA SER A 9 10.98 1.35 -23.38
C SER A 9 12.02 1.99 -24.31
N SER A 10 12.84 2.93 -23.82
CA SER A 10 13.80 3.66 -24.64
C SER A 10 15.11 2.92 -24.84
N PHE A 11 15.81 3.22 -25.94
CA PHE A 11 17.19 2.78 -26.17
C PHE A 11 18.16 3.26 -25.07
N LEU A 12 17.84 4.38 -24.42
CA LEU A 12 18.66 5.01 -23.38
C LEU A 12 18.69 4.21 -22.08
N ARG A 13 17.78 3.24 -21.88
CA ARG A 13 17.73 2.38 -20.70
C ARG A 13 19.07 1.71 -20.38
N ARG A 14 19.85 1.35 -21.40
CA ARG A 14 21.17 0.72 -21.23
C ARG A 14 22.20 1.61 -20.50
N PHE A 15 21.95 2.91 -20.47
CA PHE A 15 22.81 3.90 -19.81
C PHE A 15 22.26 4.33 -18.44
N VAL A 16 21.11 3.79 -18.02
CA VAL A 16 20.51 4.09 -16.72
C VAL A 16 21.12 3.17 -15.67
N HIS A 17 21.78 3.76 -14.68
CA HIS A 17 22.18 3.04 -13.47
C HIS A 17 20.99 2.97 -12.51
N GLN A 18 20.56 1.74 -12.18
CA GLN A 18 19.54 1.51 -11.18
C GLN A 18 20.18 1.36 -9.81
N LEU A 19 19.81 2.23 -8.87
CA LEU A 19 20.10 2.08 -7.45
C LEU A 19 18.81 1.65 -6.76
N SER A 20 18.88 0.57 -5.98
CA SER A 20 17.73 0.04 -5.24
C SER A 20 18.02 0.05 -3.74
N LEU A 21 17.08 0.60 -2.97
CA LEU A 21 17.06 0.44 -1.52
C LEU A 21 16.30 -0.84 -1.18
N SER A 22 16.93 -1.75 -0.45
CA SER A 22 16.33 -3.03 -0.05
C SER A 22 15.76 -3.02 1.37
N LYS A 23 16.08 -1.99 2.18
CA LYS A 23 15.65 -1.88 3.58
C LYS A 23 14.96 -0.55 3.83
N ASN A 24 13.91 -0.56 4.66
CA ASN A 24 13.33 0.66 5.19
C ASN A 24 14.29 1.28 6.21
N ILE A 25 15.12 2.23 5.75
CA ILE A 25 16.15 2.88 6.57
C ILE A 25 15.51 3.64 7.74
N ARG A 26 14.32 4.23 7.56
CA ARG A 26 13.60 4.92 8.64
C ARG A 26 13.26 3.93 9.76
N ALA A 27 12.65 2.80 9.43
CA ALA A 27 12.33 1.77 10.41
C ALA A 27 13.59 1.25 11.13
N HIS A 28 14.68 1.05 10.37
CA HIS A 28 15.95 0.59 10.92
C HIS A 28 16.59 1.59 11.91
N LEU A 29 16.60 2.89 11.58
CA LEU A 29 17.21 3.92 12.44
C LEU A 29 16.47 4.09 13.77
N TYR A 30 15.15 3.91 13.76
CA TYR A 30 14.31 4.05 14.94
C TYR A 30 14.00 2.72 15.64
N ASN A 31 14.59 1.60 15.18
CA ASN A 31 14.26 0.24 15.66
C ASN A 31 12.74 -0.03 15.69
N ASP A 32 12.02 0.49 14.71
CA ASP A 32 10.57 0.32 14.59
C ASP A 32 10.26 -1.01 13.91
N LEU A 33 10.13 -2.06 14.73
CA LEU A 33 9.85 -3.42 14.28
C LEU A 33 8.55 -3.53 13.49
N LEU A 34 7.52 -2.79 13.88
CA LEU A 34 6.22 -2.81 13.19
C LEU A 34 6.34 -2.19 11.80
N ALA A 35 7.05 -1.07 11.67
CA ALA A 35 7.29 -0.46 10.36
C ALA A 35 8.19 -1.33 9.48
N GLU A 36 9.16 -2.04 10.05
CA GLU A 36 10.01 -2.98 9.32
C GLU A 36 9.19 -4.16 8.77
N GLU A 37 8.38 -4.79 9.63
CA GLU A 37 7.49 -5.89 9.25
C GLU A 37 6.47 -5.44 8.18
N PHE A 38 5.82 -4.30 8.39
CA PHE A 38 4.89 -3.73 7.42
C PHE A 38 5.55 -3.47 6.06
N SER A 39 6.79 -2.96 6.05
CA SER A 39 7.54 -2.73 4.80
C SER A 39 7.86 -4.03 4.08
N HIS A 40 8.18 -5.09 4.81
CA HIS A 40 8.43 -6.40 4.24
C HIS A 40 7.16 -6.98 3.58
N GLN A 41 6.00 -6.82 4.22
CA GLN A 41 4.72 -7.23 3.66
C GLN A 41 4.38 -6.45 2.38
N LEU A 42 4.63 -5.13 2.35
CA LEU A 42 4.47 -4.33 1.13
C LEU A 42 5.38 -4.82 -0.02
N LEU A 43 6.61 -5.22 0.29
CA LEU A 43 7.51 -5.81 -0.71
C LEU A 43 6.97 -7.13 -1.26
N GLN A 44 6.38 -7.98 -0.41
CA GLN A 44 5.75 -9.23 -0.85
C GLN A 44 4.56 -8.97 -1.79
N ILE A 45 3.76 -7.93 -1.52
CA ILE A 45 2.68 -7.49 -2.43
C ILE A 45 3.27 -7.06 -3.77
N GLY A 46 4.25 -6.15 -3.77
CA GLY A 46 4.85 -5.59 -4.98
C GLY A 46 5.57 -6.64 -5.83
N ASN A 47 6.17 -7.64 -5.19
CA ASN A 47 6.83 -8.76 -5.87
C ASN A 47 5.89 -9.92 -6.20
N SER A 48 4.60 -9.84 -5.85
CA SER A 48 3.63 -10.92 -6.03
C SER A 48 4.03 -12.24 -5.35
N THR A 49 4.68 -12.16 -4.19
CA THR A 49 5.17 -13.31 -3.40
C THR A 49 4.36 -13.56 -2.13
N LEU A 50 3.20 -12.89 -1.98
CA LEU A 50 2.31 -13.16 -0.86
C LEU A 50 1.78 -14.61 -0.92
N PRO A 51 1.79 -15.35 0.20
CA PRO A 51 1.27 -16.70 0.24
C PRO A 51 -0.26 -16.71 0.01
N LEU A 52 -0.72 -17.71 -0.73
CA LEU A 52 -2.15 -17.99 -0.87
C LEU A 52 -2.63 -18.74 0.37
N ASN A 53 -3.73 -18.30 0.98
CA ASN A 53 -4.41 -19.07 1.99
C ASN A 53 -5.30 -20.12 1.31
N ASN A 54 -4.97 -21.40 1.49
CA ASN A 54 -5.65 -22.53 0.83
C ASN A 54 -7.10 -22.73 1.29
N ILE A 55 -7.47 -22.25 2.47
CA ILE A 55 -8.84 -22.38 2.99
C ILE A 55 -9.72 -21.27 2.40
N LEU A 56 -9.20 -20.05 2.39
CA LEU A 56 -9.94 -18.87 1.90
C LEU A 56 -9.82 -18.68 0.38
N GLN A 57 -8.91 -19.40 -0.27
CA GLN A 57 -8.55 -19.24 -1.69
C GLN A 57 -8.16 -17.78 -2.02
N GLN A 58 -7.49 -17.11 -1.08
CA GLN A 58 -7.17 -15.68 -1.16
C GLN A 58 -5.79 -15.40 -0.58
N HIS A 59 -5.11 -14.37 -1.09
CA HIS A 59 -3.91 -13.84 -0.43
C HIS A 59 -4.32 -13.10 0.83
N VAL A 60 -3.81 -13.53 1.98
CA VAL A 60 -4.10 -12.88 3.26
C VAL A 60 -3.00 -11.90 3.58
N LEU A 61 -3.39 -10.62 3.65
CA LEU A 61 -2.54 -9.58 4.18
C LEU A 61 -2.47 -9.75 5.70
N GLN A 62 -1.24 -9.80 6.23
CA GLN A 62 -0.99 -9.81 7.67
C GLN A 62 -1.13 -8.39 8.26
N CYS A 63 -1.17 -7.36 7.41
CA CYS A 63 -1.49 -5.99 7.80
C CYS A 63 -2.93 -5.62 7.40
N GLY A 64 -3.68 -5.11 8.36
CA GLY A 64 -5.04 -4.62 8.16
C GLY A 64 -6.12 -5.68 8.36
N HIS A 65 -7.37 -5.26 8.10
CA HIS A 65 -8.56 -6.10 8.27
C HIS A 65 -9.24 -6.28 6.92
N MET A 66 -9.40 -7.52 6.49
CA MET A 66 -10.25 -7.85 5.36
C MET A 66 -11.71 -7.72 5.77
N VAL A 67 -12.52 -7.09 4.92
CA VAL A 67 -13.96 -6.92 5.12
C VAL A 67 -14.68 -7.43 3.88
N SER A 68 -15.84 -8.05 4.08
CA SER A 68 -16.59 -8.70 3.00
C SER A 68 -17.63 -7.78 2.35
N ILE A 69 -17.97 -6.66 2.99
CA ILE A 69 -19.02 -5.74 2.52
C ILE A 69 -18.58 -4.27 2.57
N LEU A 70 -19.11 -3.49 1.62
CA LEU A 70 -18.81 -2.06 1.48
C LEU A 70 -19.22 -1.24 2.72
N ALA A 71 -20.32 -1.60 3.38
CA ALA A 71 -20.78 -0.89 4.57
C ALA A 71 -19.76 -0.97 5.73
N GLU A 72 -19.20 -2.16 5.96
CA GLU A 72 -18.17 -2.37 6.97
C GLU A 72 -16.87 -1.64 6.61
N LEU A 73 -16.50 -1.64 5.32
CA LEU A 73 -15.35 -0.86 4.84
C LEU A 73 -15.52 0.63 5.13
N LYS A 74 -16.70 1.19 4.79
CA LYS A 74 -17.01 2.60 5.02
C LYS A 74 -16.91 2.97 6.50
N GLU A 75 -17.48 2.15 7.38
CA GLU A 75 -17.43 2.40 8.82
C GLU A 75 -16.01 2.28 9.38
N LYS A 76 -15.22 1.30 8.93
CA LYS A 76 -13.82 1.15 9.39
C LYS A 76 -12.90 2.27 8.90
N VAL A 77 -13.10 2.76 7.68
CA VAL A 77 -12.26 3.84 7.11
C VAL A 77 -12.71 5.21 7.62
N PHE A 78 -14.01 5.45 7.72
CA PHE A 78 -14.60 6.74 8.11
C PHE A 78 -15.58 6.59 9.30
N PRO A 79 -15.07 6.20 10.49
CA PRO A 79 -15.91 6.11 11.67
C PRO A 79 -16.46 7.49 12.04
N THR A 80 -17.72 7.57 12.48
CA THR A 80 -18.35 8.84 12.89
C THR A 80 -18.20 9.97 11.86
N LEU A 81 -18.29 9.63 10.57
CA LEU A 81 -18.13 10.58 9.46
C LEU A 81 -18.98 11.85 9.63
N HIS A 82 -20.19 11.70 10.17
CA HIS A 82 -21.16 12.79 10.36
C HIS A 82 -20.63 13.87 11.31
N ASP A 83 -19.89 13.46 12.34
CA ASP A 83 -19.31 14.37 13.34
C ASP A 83 -18.04 15.07 12.80
N ASN A 84 -17.39 14.48 11.79
CA ASN A 84 -16.10 14.92 11.27
C ASN A 84 -16.16 15.60 9.90
N LEU A 85 -17.36 15.86 9.34
CA LEU A 85 -17.53 16.43 7.99
C LEU A 85 -16.74 17.72 7.71
N LYS A 86 -16.46 18.53 8.74
CA LYS A 86 -15.70 19.79 8.63
C LYS A 86 -14.25 19.69 9.11
N ASN A 87 -13.82 18.51 9.57
CA ASN A 87 -12.51 18.31 10.18
C ASN A 87 -11.48 17.84 9.14
N ILE A 88 -10.76 18.80 8.55
CA ILE A 88 -9.78 18.54 7.49
C ILE A 88 -8.63 17.64 7.98
N THR A 89 -8.15 17.84 9.20
CA THR A 89 -7.05 17.03 9.75
C THR A 89 -7.48 15.57 9.94
N TRP A 90 -8.73 15.35 10.36
CA TRP A 90 -9.28 14.00 10.48
C TRP A 90 -9.38 13.28 9.13
N PHE A 91 -9.76 13.98 8.06
CA PHE A 91 -9.74 13.42 6.70
C PHE A 91 -8.32 13.15 6.20
N ALA A 92 -7.36 14.02 6.52
CA ALA A 92 -5.97 13.91 6.05
C ALA A 92 -5.25 12.64 6.54
N GLU A 93 -5.70 12.05 7.65
CA GLU A 93 -5.18 10.78 8.18
C GLU A 93 -5.73 9.54 7.46
N ARG A 94 -6.68 9.71 6.53
CA ARG A 94 -7.44 8.62 5.90
C ARG A 94 -7.29 8.65 4.39
N ALA A 95 -7.16 7.47 3.79
CA ALA A 95 -7.09 7.31 2.35
C ALA A 95 -7.85 6.05 1.91
N ILE A 96 -8.53 6.13 0.77
CA ILE A 96 -9.06 4.97 0.06
C ILE A 96 -8.21 4.79 -1.20
N LEU A 97 -7.63 3.60 -1.32
CA LEU A 97 -6.92 3.17 -2.52
C LEU A 97 -7.83 2.22 -3.30
N ALA A 98 -8.23 2.62 -4.49
CA ALA A 98 -8.95 1.76 -5.43
C ALA A 98 -8.00 1.35 -6.56
N PRO A 99 -8.13 0.14 -7.14
CA PRO A 99 -7.31 -0.28 -8.27
C PRO A 99 -7.50 0.60 -9.50
N ARG A 100 -8.68 1.21 -9.63
CA ARG A 100 -9.06 2.16 -10.67
C ARG A 100 -9.85 3.29 -10.03
N ASN A 101 -9.64 4.49 -10.55
CA ASN A 101 -10.65 5.52 -10.42
C ASN A 101 -11.73 5.17 -11.43
N ASP A 102 -12.96 4.98 -10.96
CA ASP A 102 -14.11 4.85 -11.82
C ASP A 102 -14.19 6.10 -12.71
N VAL A 103 -14.71 5.95 -13.94
CA VAL A 103 -14.91 7.05 -14.89
C VAL A 103 -16.22 7.77 -14.61
#